data_AF-A0A6F8V1Q2-F1
#
_entry.id   AF-A0A6F8V1Q2-F1
#
_cell.length_a   1.000
_cell.length_b   1.000
_cell.length_c   1.000
_cell.angle_alpha   90.00
_cell.angle_beta   90.00
_cell.angle_gamma   90.00
#
_symmetry.space_group_name_H-M   'P 1'
#
loop_
_entity.id
_entity.type
_entity.pdbx_description
1 polymer ?
#
loop_
_entity_poly.entity_id
_entity_poly.type
_entity_poly.pdbx_seq_one_letter_code
_entity_poly.pdbx_strand_id
1 'polypeptide(L)'
;MSRETIYVVVNGTPSEEEDALIPGIYSAEVDTDLSPGEKAEVALDHFHDNNGIACLDDFDISAHLASGEELPRMEAYQPNSLSARGEYGEFVGDDAPAEVLKLRTSNDPAPSI
;
A
#
# COMPACT_ATOMS: atom_id res chain seq x y z
N MET A 1 -22.77 2.39 -2.59
CA MET A 1 -21.64 2.36 -3.54
C MET A 1 -20.84 1.12 -3.20
N SER A 2 -20.37 0.38 -4.20
CA SER A 2 -19.56 -0.81 -3.94
C SER A 2 -18.13 -0.37 -3.65
N ARG A 3 -17.54 -0.91 -2.58
CA ARG A 3 -16.15 -0.69 -2.21
C ARG A 3 -15.35 -1.96 -2.48
N GLU A 4 -14.08 -1.78 -2.78
CA GLU A 4 -13.10 -2.85 -2.96
C GLU A 4 -11.92 -2.59 -2.04
N THR A 5 -11.42 -3.66 -1.43
CA THR A 5 -10.25 -3.59 -0.56
C THR A 5 -8.98 -3.63 -1.40
N ILE A 6 -8.18 -2.58 -1.27
CA ILE A 6 -6.85 -2.44 -1.84
C ILE A 6 -5.83 -2.71 -0.73
N TYR A 7 -4.78 -3.44 -1.05
CA TYR A 7 -3.73 -3.79 -0.12
C TYR A 7 -2.46 -3.01 -0.46
N VAL A 8 -2.01 -2.17 0.47
CA VAL A 8 -0.73 -1.46 0.36
C VAL A 8 0.34 -2.35 0.98
N VAL A 9 1.29 -2.79 0.18
CA VAL A 9 2.43 -3.60 0.60
C VAL A 9 3.63 -2.67 0.74
N VAL A 10 4.24 -2.69 1.92
CA VAL A 10 5.39 -1.86 2.26
C VAL A 10 6.55 -2.76 2.60
N ASN A 11 7.55 -2.75 1.71
CA ASN A 11 8.80 -3.47 1.89
C ASN A 11 9.93 -2.47 2.11
N GLY A 12 11.00 -2.90 2.75
CA GLY A 12 12.15 -2.03 3.02
C GLY A 12 12.66 -2.18 4.44
N THR A 13 13.80 -1.56 4.69
CA THR A 13 14.38 -1.50 6.03
C THR A 13 14.40 -0.04 6.47
N PRO A 14 13.62 0.34 7.50
CA PRO A 14 13.64 1.69 8.04
C PRO A 14 15.04 2.07 8.49
N SER A 15 15.51 3.25 8.12
CA SER A 15 16.73 3.82 8.70
C SER A 15 16.49 4.37 10.11
N GLU A 16 15.28 4.87 10.36
CA GLU A 16 14.88 5.48 11.64
C GLU A 16 14.03 4.52 12.48
N GLU A 17 14.26 4.49 13.79
CA GLU A 17 13.53 3.61 14.72
C GLU A 17 12.03 3.93 14.78
N GLU A 18 11.64 5.17 14.48
CA GLU A 18 10.24 5.61 14.43
C GLU A 18 9.47 4.94 13.28
N ASP A 19 10.15 4.64 12.16
CA ASP A 19 9.57 3.96 11.01
C ASP A 19 9.70 2.42 11.10
N ALA A 20 10.23 1.88 12.22
CA ALA A 20 10.45 0.44 12.41
C ALA A 20 9.19 -0.43 12.24
N LEU A 21 8.02 0.16 12.44
CA LEU A 21 6.71 -0.51 12.38
C LEU A 21 5.98 -0.31 11.04
N ILE A 22 6.58 0.43 10.11
CA ILE A 22 6.01 0.76 8.80
C ILE A 22 6.04 -0.44 7.81
N PRO A 23 7.07 -1.30 7.78
CA PRO A 23 7.09 -2.45 6.86
C PRO A 23 5.99 -3.48 7.14
N GLY A 24 5.04 -3.62 6.23
CA GLY A 24 3.87 -4.46 6.44
C GLY A 24 2.87 -4.42 5.32
N ILE A 25 1.69 -4.98 5.58
CA ILE A 25 0.56 -4.96 4.64
C ILE A 25 -0.57 -4.20 5.33
N TYR A 26 -1.11 -3.21 4.62
CA TYR A 26 -2.20 -2.37 5.06
C TYR A 26 -3.37 -2.50 4.10
N SER A 27 -4.58 -2.27 4.59
CA SER A 27 -5.78 -2.25 3.77
C SER A 27 -6.35 -0.85 3.66
N ALA A 28 -6.91 -0.55 2.49
CA ALA A 28 -7.73 0.63 2.25
C ALA A 28 -8.98 0.21 1.49
N GLU A 29 -10.12 0.75 1.85
CA GLU A 29 -11.37 0.55 1.10
C GLU A 29 -11.54 1.68 0.09
N VAL A 30 -11.72 1.34 -1.18
CA VAL A 30 -11.83 2.32 -2.26
C VAL A 30 -13.06 2.04 -3.12
N ASP A 31 -13.71 3.08 -3.65
CA ASP A 31 -14.84 2.92 -4.56
C ASP A 31 -14.48 2.08 -5.80
N THR A 32 -15.31 1.10 -6.15
CA THR A 32 -15.07 0.21 -7.30
C THR A 32 -15.17 0.92 -8.65
N ASP A 33 -15.83 2.08 -8.69
CA ASP A 33 -16.05 2.92 -9.88
C ASP A 33 -14.76 3.63 -10.36
N LEU A 34 -13.74 3.68 -9.49
CA LEU A 34 -12.45 4.28 -9.81
C LEU A 34 -11.62 3.38 -10.74
N SER A 35 -10.81 4.03 -11.57
CA SER A 35 -9.82 3.35 -12.41
C SER A 35 -8.73 2.70 -11.52
N PRO A 36 -8.06 1.64 -12.00
CA PRO A 36 -6.97 0.99 -11.24
C PRO A 36 -5.92 1.96 -10.68
N GLY A 37 -5.50 2.94 -11.47
CA GLY A 37 -4.53 3.94 -11.01
C GLY A 37 -5.09 4.92 -9.98
N GLU A 38 -6.37 5.30 -10.10
CA GLU A 38 -7.04 6.14 -9.11
C GLU A 38 -7.21 5.40 -7.78
N LYS A 39 -7.49 4.10 -7.83
CA LYS A 39 -7.57 3.24 -6.63
C LYS A 39 -6.24 3.16 -5.90
N ALA A 40 -5.14 3.00 -6.65
CA ALA A 40 -3.80 3.01 -6.09
C ALA A 40 -3.49 4.34 -5.41
N GLU A 41 -3.76 5.48 -6.07
CA GLU A 41 -3.51 6.80 -5.49
C GLU A 41 -4.30 7.02 -4.19
N VAL A 42 -5.60 6.70 -4.18
CA VAL A 42 -6.43 6.85 -2.97
C VAL A 42 -5.91 6.00 -1.82
N ALA A 43 -5.57 4.73 -2.08
CA ALA A 43 -5.04 3.84 -1.05
C ALA A 43 -3.69 4.33 -0.50
N LEU A 44 -2.79 4.81 -1.37
CA LEU A 44 -1.48 5.32 -0.98
C LEU A 44 -1.56 6.65 -0.23
N ASP A 45 -2.46 7.56 -0.64
CA ASP A 45 -2.67 8.84 0.03
C ASP A 45 -3.15 8.62 1.47
N HIS A 46 -4.15 7.76 1.66
CA HIS A 46 -4.63 7.35 2.99
C HIS A 46 -3.55 6.68 3.83
N PHE A 47 -2.74 5.82 3.21
CA PHE A 47 -1.62 5.19 3.90
C PHE A 47 -0.60 6.22 4.41
N HIS A 48 -0.22 7.19 3.57
CA HIS A 48 0.72 8.24 3.95
C HIS A 48 0.17 9.17 5.04
N ASP A 49 -1.11 9.56 4.95
CA ASP A 49 -1.75 10.45 5.94
C ASP A 49 -1.82 9.77 7.33
N ASN A 50 -2.03 8.45 7.36
CA ASN A 50 -2.22 7.72 8.61
C ASN A 50 -0.91 7.13 9.21
N ASN A 51 0.11 6.85 8.40
CA ASN A 51 1.35 6.20 8.86
C ASN A 51 2.57 7.14 8.93
N GLY A 52 2.47 8.39 8.48
CA GLY A 52 3.42 9.46 8.80
C GLY A 52 4.90 9.09 8.62
N ILE A 53 5.28 8.60 7.44
CA ILE A 53 6.63 8.11 7.15
C ILE A 53 7.60 9.29 7.03
N ALA A 54 8.71 9.25 7.77
CA ALA A 54 9.72 10.31 7.72
C ALA A 54 10.59 10.24 6.45
N CYS A 55 10.98 9.03 6.03
CA CYS A 55 11.81 8.78 4.85
C CYS A 55 11.17 7.75 3.91
N LEU A 56 10.51 8.22 2.85
CA LEU A 56 9.88 7.35 1.84
C LEU A 56 10.88 6.56 1.00
N ASP A 57 12.11 7.07 0.81
CA ASP A 57 13.15 6.40 0.02
C ASP A 57 13.63 5.06 0.62
N ASP A 58 13.39 4.83 1.92
CA ASP A 58 13.76 3.58 2.60
C ASP A 58 12.78 2.43 2.28
N PHE A 59 11.63 2.75 1.68
CA PHE A 59 10.54 1.83 1.46
C PHE A 59 10.15 1.70 -0.02
N ASP A 60 9.93 0.46 -0.42
CA ASP A 60 9.23 0.11 -1.64
C ASP A 60 7.74 -0.09 -1.30
N ILE A 61 6.91 0.88 -1.72
CA ILE A 61 5.48 0.93 -1.42
C ILE A 61 4.69 0.71 -2.70
N SER A 62 3.90 -0.35 -2.73
CA SER A 62 3.07 -0.74 -3.87
C SER A 62 1.64 -1.05 -3.45
N ALA A 63 0.68 -0.87 -4.36
CA ALA A 63 -0.74 -1.13 -4.11
C ALA A 63 -1.22 -2.33 -4.95
N HIS A 64 -1.90 -3.27 -4.32
CA HIS A 64 -2.33 -4.52 -4.94
C HIS A 64 -3.79 -4.85 -4.66
N LEU A 65 -4.43 -5.57 -5.57
CA LEU A 65 -5.73 -6.20 -5.35
C LEU A 65 -5.60 -7.44 -4.47
N ALA A 66 -6.73 -7.94 -3.97
CA ALA A 66 -6.78 -9.20 -3.21
C ALA A 66 -6.24 -10.41 -4.01
N SER A 67 -6.25 -10.32 -5.33
CA SER A 67 -5.69 -11.30 -6.26
C SER A 67 -4.16 -11.25 -6.36
N GLY A 68 -3.49 -10.27 -5.75
CA GLY A 68 -2.06 -9.99 -5.90
C GLY A 68 -1.71 -9.15 -7.13
N GLU A 69 -2.69 -8.78 -7.95
CA GLU A 69 -2.46 -7.91 -9.10
C GLU A 69 -2.01 -6.51 -8.64
N GLU A 70 -0.87 -6.05 -9.13
CA GLU A 70 -0.35 -4.71 -8.87
C GLU A 70 -1.17 -3.66 -9.64
N LEU A 71 -1.60 -2.63 -8.92
CA LEU A 71 -2.26 -1.50 -9.51
C LEU A 71 -1.22 -0.49 -10.04
N PRO A 72 -1.39 0.02 -11.27
CA PRO A 72 -0.43 0.95 -11.84
C PRO A 72 -0.43 2.27 -11.07
N ARG A 73 0.74 2.71 -10.61
CA ARG A 73 0.89 4.04 -10.02
C ARG A 73 0.64 5.11 -11.09
N MET A 74 -0.20 6.09 -10.80
CA MET A 74 -0.31 7.26 -11.68
C MET A 74 0.89 8.17 -11.43
N GLU A 75 1.75 8.32 -12.42
CA GLU A 75 2.84 9.30 -12.38
C GLU A 75 2.34 10.75 -12.60
N ALA A 76 1.07 10.90 -12.97
CA ALA A 76 0.47 12.19 -13.30
C ALA A 76 -0.33 12.73 -12.12
N TYR A 77 0.19 13.80 -11.50
CA TYR A 77 -0.50 14.62 -10.51
C TYR A 77 -1.94 14.94 -10.95
N GLN A 78 -2.94 14.39 -10.25
CA GLN A 78 -4.33 14.77 -10.45
C GLN A 78 -4.63 16.08 -9.68
N PRO A 79 -5.27 17.07 -10.31
CA PRO A 79 -5.56 18.35 -9.66
C PRO A 79 -6.64 18.28 -8.57
N ASN A 80 -7.27 17.12 -8.34
CA ASN A 80 -8.26 16.92 -7.29
C ASN A 80 -7.92 15.66 -6.50
N SER A 81 -7.70 15.81 -5.20
CA SER A 81 -7.52 14.69 -4.28
C SER A 81 -8.80 13.83 -4.28
N LEU A 82 -8.66 12.57 -4.65
CA LEU A 82 -9.73 11.57 -4.65
C LEU A 82 -9.89 10.90 -3.28
N SER A 83 -9.19 11.37 -2.25
CA SER A 83 -9.12 10.72 -0.93
C SER A 83 -10.49 10.59 -0.27
N ALA A 84 -11.47 11.43 -0.61
CA ALA A 84 -12.86 11.30 -0.18
C ALA A 84 -13.59 10.06 -0.75
N ARG A 85 -13.01 9.37 -1.74
CA ARG A 85 -13.55 8.17 -2.42
C ARG A 85 -12.93 6.87 -1.92
N GLY A 86 -12.20 6.94 -0.82
CA GLY A 86 -11.74 5.78 -0.07
C GLY A 86 -11.61 6.10 1.41
N GLU A 87 -11.35 5.06 2.19
CA GLU A 87 -11.06 5.14 3.62
C GLU A 87 -9.87 4.25 3.93
N TYR A 88 -8.97 4.74 4.78
CA TYR A 88 -7.95 3.90 5.40
C TYR A 88 -8.64 2.81 6.24
N GLY A 89 -8.26 1.56 6.02
CA GLY A 89 -8.75 0.43 6.80
C GLY A 89 -7.91 0.27 8.06
N GLU A 90 -6.98 -0.67 8.01
CA GLU A 90 -6.08 -0.97 9.12
C GLU A 90 -4.82 -1.71 8.63
N PHE A 91 -3.84 -1.84 9.53
CA PHE A 91 -2.73 -2.76 9.36
C PHE A 91 -3.26 -4.20 9.39
N VAL A 92 -3.02 -4.95 8.32
CA VAL A 92 -3.51 -6.32 8.13
C VAL A 92 -2.41 -7.34 8.43
N GLY A 93 -1.17 -7.06 8.06
CA GLY A 93 -0.04 -7.95 8.30
C GLY A 93 -0.27 -9.35 7.70
N ASP A 94 -0.23 -10.39 8.53
CA ASP A 94 -0.35 -11.81 8.12
C ASP A 94 -1.81 -12.24 7.82
N ASP A 95 -2.80 -11.41 8.14
CA ASP A 95 -4.21 -11.67 7.82
C ASP A 95 -4.54 -11.36 6.34
N ALA A 96 -3.56 -10.83 5.59
CA ALA A 96 -3.73 -10.45 4.20
C ALA A 96 -3.96 -11.67 3.30
N PRO A 97 -4.56 -11.46 2.10
CA PRO A 97 -4.74 -12.54 1.14
C PRO A 97 -3.42 -13.24 0.81
N ALA A 98 -3.47 -14.55 0.62
CA ALA A 98 -2.28 -15.37 0.36
C ALA A 98 -1.44 -14.87 -0.83
N GLU A 99 -2.07 -14.31 -1.87
CA GLU A 99 -1.35 -13.73 -3.00
C GLU A 99 -0.59 -12.46 -2.61
N VAL A 100 -1.16 -11.62 -1.74
CA VAL A 100 -0.51 -10.40 -1.24
C VAL A 100 0.62 -10.74 -0.26
N LEU A 101 0.44 -11.75 0.61
CA LEU A 101 1.47 -12.23 1.54
C LEU A 101 2.76 -12.67 0.82
N LYS A 102 2.63 -13.28 -0.36
CA LYS A 102 3.78 -13.71 -1.18
C LYS A 102 4.63 -12.52 -1.68
N LEU A 103 4.00 -11.37 -1.90
CA LEU A 103 4.68 -10.17 -2.39
C LEU A 103 5.64 -9.60 -1.33
N ARG A 104 5.22 -9.62 -0.06
CA ARG A 104 6.07 -9.19 1.07
C ARG A 104 7.30 -10.09 1.27
N THR A 105 7.16 -11.38 1.00
CA THR A 105 8.21 -12.38 1.25
C THR A 105 9.30 -12.38 0.16
N SER A 106 9.01 -11.82 -1.02
CA SER A 106 9.91 -11.92 -2.19
C SER A 106 11.04 -10.88 -2.21
N ASN A 107 11.05 -9.93 -1.26
CA ASN A 107 12.07 -8.89 -1.13
C ASN A 107 13.05 -9.09 0.04
N ASP A 108 13.03 -10.23 0.73
CA ASP A 108 14.10 -10.58 1.68
C ASP A 108 15.37 -10.90 0.85
N PRO A 109 16.45 -10.09 0.92
CA PRO A 109 17.68 -10.44 0.26
C PRO A 109 18.15 -11.76 0.87
N ALA A 110 18.16 -12.82 0.05
CA ALA A 110 18.65 -14.13 0.45
C ALA A 110 19.92 -13.96 1.31
N PRO A 111 20.01 -14.60 2.49
CA PRO A 111 21.19 -14.47 3.34
C PRO A 111 22.40 -14.86 2.49
N SER A 112 23.29 -13.89 2.28
CA SER A 112 24.53 -14.13 1.56
C SER A 112 25.32 -15.19 2.34
N ILE A 113 25.44 -16.39 1.78
CA ILE A 113 26.27 -17.50 2.29
C ILE A 113 27.74 -17.19 1.98
#